data_AF-A0A432HVW9-F1
#
_entry.id   AF-A0A432HVW9-F1
#
_cell.length_a   1.000
_cell.length_b   1.000
_cell.length_c   1.000
_cell.angle_alpha   90.00
_cell.angle_beta   90.00
_cell.angle_gamma   90.00
#
_symmetry.space_group_name_H-M   'P 1'
#
loop_
_entity.id
_entity.type
_entity.pdbx_description
1 polymer ?
#
loop_
_entity_poly.entity_id
_entity_poly.type
_entity_poly.pdbx_seq_one_letter_code
_entity_poly.pdbx_strand_id
1 'polypeptide(L)'
;MKEGEVCVYHTKAGQWPVSREVFPPDAEYPDGAPIEGNIWILGFINGQWYAATWDWLRPGQQCKHESADTFGRDQIGIPPMDGSWVPQKGDPIGLMMSTIARTDLRAGEERTNVVLIEWPY
;
A
#
# COMPACT_ATOMS: atom_id res chain seq x y z
N MET A 1 -0.62 1.34 -18.11
CA MET A 1 -0.88 1.97 -16.80
C MET A 1 -1.13 3.44 -17.06
N LYS A 2 -2.12 4.05 -16.41
CA LYS A 2 -2.26 5.51 -16.44
C LYS A 2 -1.08 6.13 -15.70
N GLU A 3 -0.75 7.36 -16.04
CA GLU A 3 0.34 8.06 -15.36
C GLU A 3 0.04 8.13 -13.84
N GLY A 4 0.95 7.62 -13.03
CA GLY A 4 0.79 7.55 -11.57
C GLY A 4 -0.15 6.45 -11.05
N GLU A 5 -0.67 5.53 -11.86
CA GLU A 5 -1.53 4.45 -11.34
C GLU A 5 -0.77 3.13 -11.16
N VAL A 6 -0.77 2.60 -9.93
CA VAL A 6 -0.28 1.25 -9.63
C VAL A 6 -1.43 0.35 -9.18
N CYS A 7 -1.48 -0.87 -9.73
CA CYS A 7 -2.54 -1.83 -9.43
C CYS A 7 -1.96 -3.19 -9.04
N VAL A 8 -2.57 -3.83 -8.04
CA VAL A 8 -2.31 -5.23 -7.65
C VAL A 8 -3.65 -5.96 -7.68
N TYR A 9 -3.88 -6.73 -8.73
CA TYR A 9 -5.15 -7.47 -8.89
C TYR A 9 -5.13 -8.79 -8.12
N HIS A 10 -6.22 -9.09 -7.41
CA HIS A 10 -6.39 -10.35 -6.68
C HIS A 10 -7.87 -10.76 -6.57
N THR A 11 -8.10 -12.05 -6.35
CA THR A 11 -9.45 -12.65 -6.35
C THR A 11 -10.27 -12.39 -5.09
N LYS A 12 -9.65 -11.80 -4.06
CA LYS A 12 -10.27 -11.52 -2.75
C LYS A 12 -10.59 -10.04 -2.52
N ALA A 13 -10.50 -9.20 -3.56
CA ALA A 13 -10.83 -7.79 -3.42
C ALA A 13 -12.30 -7.62 -2.99
N GLY A 14 -12.54 -6.86 -1.92
CA GLY A 14 -13.86 -6.66 -1.32
C GLY A 14 -14.37 -7.84 -0.47
N GLN A 15 -13.52 -8.85 -0.22
CA GLN A 15 -13.89 -10.06 0.52
C GLN A 15 -13.07 -10.27 1.80
N TRP A 16 -11.98 -9.51 2.02
CA TRP A 16 -11.28 -9.54 3.30
C TRP A 16 -12.11 -8.85 4.39
N PRO A 17 -11.93 -9.23 5.67
CA PRO A 17 -12.66 -8.58 6.74
C PRO A 17 -12.27 -7.10 6.87
N VAL A 18 -13.30 -6.28 7.08
CA VAL A 18 -13.17 -4.82 7.13
C VAL A 18 -13.15 -4.35 8.59
N SER A 19 -12.26 -3.40 8.90
CA SER A 19 -12.32 -2.61 10.14
C SER A 19 -12.83 -1.21 9.87
N ARG A 20 -13.66 -0.67 10.77
CA ARG A 20 -14.06 0.74 10.81
C ARG A 20 -13.36 1.53 11.92
N GLU A 21 -12.46 0.89 12.66
CA GLU A 21 -11.74 1.50 13.79
C GLU A 21 -10.51 2.28 13.34
N VAL A 22 -9.98 1.99 12.14
CA VAL A 22 -8.81 2.67 11.57
C VAL A 22 -9.07 4.17 11.39
N PHE A 23 -10.25 4.51 10.88
CA PHE A 23 -10.68 5.88 10.68
C PHE A 23 -11.99 6.10 11.43
N PRO A 24 -11.97 6.90 12.52
CA PRO A 24 -13.15 7.11 13.35
C PRO A 24 -14.26 7.81 12.57
N PRO A 25 -15.50 7.79 13.09
CA PRO A 25 -16.63 8.47 12.48
C PRO A 25 -16.38 9.93 12.12
N ASP A 26 -16.85 10.32 10.94
CA ASP A 26 -16.92 11.71 10.47
C ASP A 26 -18.24 11.97 9.71
N ALA A 27 -18.36 13.13 9.07
CA ALA A 27 -19.56 13.50 8.33
C ALA A 27 -19.79 12.65 7.07
N GLU A 28 -18.73 12.09 6.48
CA GLU A 28 -18.80 11.22 5.31
C GLU A 28 -19.08 9.76 5.71
N TYR A 29 -18.47 9.31 6.81
CA TYR A 29 -18.56 7.97 7.37
C TYR A 29 -19.06 8.04 8.82
N PRO A 30 -20.38 8.10 9.08
CA PRO A 30 -20.92 8.22 10.43
C PRO A 30 -20.62 7.02 11.34
N ASP A 31 -20.23 5.88 10.77
CA ASP A 31 -19.83 4.66 11.49
C ASP A 31 -18.32 4.38 11.41
N GLY A 32 -17.53 5.32 10.88
CA GLY A 32 -16.11 5.13 10.57
C GLY A 32 -15.87 4.54 9.18
N ALA A 33 -14.75 4.93 8.56
CA ALA A 33 -14.48 4.55 7.17
C ALA A 33 -14.05 3.07 7.09
N PRO A 34 -14.66 2.26 6.20
CA PRO A 34 -14.32 0.86 6.07
C PRO A 34 -12.94 0.70 5.44
N ILE A 35 -12.04 0.03 6.14
CA ILE A 35 -10.72 -0.38 5.67
C ILE A 35 -10.66 -1.90 5.55
N GLU A 36 -10.28 -2.38 4.37
CA GLU A 36 -10.12 -3.80 4.09
C GLU A 36 -8.66 -4.25 4.26
N GLY A 37 -7.69 -3.35 4.06
CA GLY A 37 -6.30 -3.76 4.05
C GLY A 37 -5.29 -2.64 3.85
N ASN A 38 -4.08 -3.06 3.52
CA ASN A 38 -2.97 -2.18 3.17
C ASN A 38 -2.34 -2.62 1.86
N ILE A 39 -1.93 -1.65 1.05
CA ILE A 39 -0.96 -1.88 -0.01
C ILE A 39 0.44 -1.68 0.57
N TRP A 40 1.38 -2.48 0.10
CA TRP A 40 2.79 -2.46 0.50
C TRP A 40 3.65 -2.13 -0.70
N ILE A 41 4.74 -1.42 -0.41
CA ILE A 41 5.84 -1.20 -1.34
C ILE A 41 7.05 -1.99 -0.85
N LEU A 42 7.72 -2.63 -1.79
CA LEU A 42 9.03 -3.23 -1.58
C LEU A 42 10.05 -2.49 -2.44
N GLY A 43 11.08 -1.95 -1.78
CA GLY A 43 12.17 -1.23 -2.42
C GLY A 43 13.46 -2.03 -2.40
N PHE A 44 14.22 -2.01 -3.50
CA PHE A 44 15.54 -2.63 -3.57
C PHE A 44 16.64 -1.60 -3.30
N ILE A 45 17.23 -1.67 -2.11
CA ILE A 45 18.22 -0.70 -1.64
C ILE A 45 19.51 -1.44 -1.28
N ASN A 46 20.62 -1.08 -1.94
CA ASN A 46 21.95 -1.64 -1.70
C ASN A 46 22.01 -3.18 -1.71
N GLY A 47 21.30 -3.82 -2.64
CA GLY A 47 21.31 -5.29 -2.77
C GLY A 47 20.28 -6.02 -1.89
N GLN A 48 19.48 -5.30 -1.11
CA GLN A 48 18.51 -5.86 -0.16
C GLN A 48 17.10 -5.33 -0.43
N TRP A 49 16.11 -6.21 -0.34
CA TRP A 49 14.70 -5.82 -0.36
C TRP A 49 14.25 -5.39 1.02
N TYR A 50 13.58 -4.24 1.08
CA TYR A 50 12.87 -3.72 2.24
C TYR A 50 11.40 -3.60 1.90
N ALA A 51 10.52 -3.74 2.90
CA ALA A 51 9.07 -3.64 2.72
C ALA A 51 8.46 -2.70 3.75
N ALA A 52 7.50 -1.90 3.31
CA ALA A 52 6.72 -1.04 4.19
C ALA A 52 5.25 -1.04 3.75
N THR A 53 4.34 -0.97 4.72
CA THR A 53 2.96 -0.60 4.41
C THR A 53 2.98 0.81 3.83
N TRP A 54 2.26 1.04 2.75
CA TRP A 54 2.25 2.31 2.06
C TRP A 54 0.97 3.09 2.32
N ASP A 55 -0.19 2.50 2.04
CA ASP A 55 -1.48 3.18 2.23
C ASP A 55 -2.59 2.17 2.60
N TRP A 56 -3.76 2.70 2.95
CA TRP A 56 -4.98 1.97 3.28
C TRP A 56 -5.79 1.63 2.04
N LEU A 57 -6.45 0.47 2.05
CA LEU A 57 -7.35 0.03 0.98
C LEU A 57 -8.80 0.07 1.46
N ARG A 58 -9.66 0.75 0.70
CA ARG A 58 -11.12 0.61 0.83
C ARG A 58 -11.56 -0.76 0.28
N PRO A 59 -12.73 -1.28 0.68
CA PRO A 59 -13.26 -2.53 0.17
C PRO A 59 -13.27 -2.58 -1.37
N GLY A 60 -12.62 -3.58 -1.95
CA GLY A 60 -12.55 -3.79 -3.39
C GLY A 60 -11.52 -2.93 -4.13
N GLN A 61 -10.81 -2.04 -3.43
CA GLN A 61 -9.79 -1.18 -4.03
C GLN A 61 -8.55 -2.00 -4.41
N GLN A 62 -8.19 -1.98 -5.70
CA GLN A 62 -7.02 -2.70 -6.23
C GLN A 62 -6.00 -1.80 -6.91
N CYS A 63 -6.28 -0.50 -7.02
CA CYS A 63 -5.42 0.50 -7.64
C CYS A 63 -5.27 1.74 -6.75
N LYS A 64 -4.10 2.37 -6.84
CA LYS A 64 -3.75 3.64 -6.20
C LYS A 64 -3.16 4.60 -7.23
N HIS A 65 -3.50 5.88 -7.11
CA HIS A 65 -3.05 6.95 -8.00
C HIS A 65 -2.08 7.84 -7.24
N GLU A 66 -0.79 7.79 -7.58
CA GLU A 66 0.28 8.38 -6.81
C GLU A 66 1.48 8.79 -7.70
N SER A 67 2.27 9.75 -7.22
CA SER A 67 3.52 10.19 -7.84
C SER A 67 4.71 9.46 -7.23
N ALA A 68 5.92 9.64 -7.80
CA ALA A 68 7.15 9.09 -7.21
C ALA A 68 7.40 9.58 -5.78
N ASP A 69 7.11 10.86 -5.53
CA ASP A 69 7.30 11.49 -4.23
C ASP A 69 6.36 10.88 -3.17
N THR A 70 5.10 10.62 -3.51
CA THR A 70 4.14 10.01 -2.58
C THR A 70 4.39 8.52 -2.37
N PHE A 71 5.09 7.86 -3.29
CA PHE A 71 5.52 6.47 -3.16
C PHE A 71 6.53 6.25 -2.02
N GLY A 72 7.56 7.10 -1.95
CA GLY A 72 8.63 6.97 -0.97
C GLY A 72 8.50 7.92 0.21
N ARG A 73 8.37 9.22 -0.07
CA ARG A 73 8.69 10.26 0.91
C ARG A 73 7.61 10.48 1.96
N ASP A 74 6.35 10.53 1.54
CA ASP A 74 5.26 11.05 2.38
C ASP A 74 4.59 9.97 3.23
N GLN A 75 4.68 8.71 2.80
CA GLN A 75 3.88 7.63 3.37
C GLN A 75 4.71 6.62 4.19
N ILE A 76 6.03 6.59 3.99
CA ILE A 76 6.95 5.67 4.67
C ILE A 76 7.94 6.50 5.49
N GLY A 77 7.90 6.34 6.81
CA GLY A 77 8.67 7.16 7.75
C GLY A 77 9.81 6.44 8.47
N ILE A 78 10.17 5.23 8.04
CA ILE A 78 11.11 4.36 8.76
C ILE A 78 12.30 4.00 7.86
N PRO A 79 13.56 4.30 8.26
CA PRO A 79 14.74 3.91 7.51
C PRO A 79 14.80 2.40 7.25
N PRO A 80 15.32 1.94 6.09
CA PRO A 80 15.97 2.74 5.04
C PRO A 80 15.02 3.21 3.92
N MET A 81 13.72 2.96 4.04
CA MET A 81 12.70 3.37 3.04
C MET A 81 12.00 4.67 3.44
N ASP A 82 12.58 5.46 4.35
CA ASP A 82 11.97 6.70 4.82
C ASP A 82 11.96 7.80 3.74
N GLY A 83 11.71 9.04 4.16
CA GLY A 83 11.75 10.25 3.35
C GLY A 83 12.96 10.44 2.43
N SER A 84 14.07 9.74 2.71
CA SER A 84 15.31 9.80 1.91
C SER A 84 15.34 8.84 0.71
N TRP A 85 14.44 7.85 0.66
CA TRP A 85 14.34 6.91 -0.45
C TRP A 85 13.23 7.32 -1.42
N VAL A 86 13.60 7.55 -2.67
CA VAL A 86 12.67 7.84 -3.77
C VAL A 86 13.05 6.94 -4.95
N PRO A 87 12.14 6.08 -5.45
CA PRO A 87 12.43 5.21 -6.57
C PRO A 87 12.76 6.02 -7.82
N GLN A 88 13.74 5.57 -8.60
CA GLN A 88 14.16 6.16 -9.86
C GLN A 88 13.60 5.36 -11.03
N LYS A 89 13.43 6.00 -12.19
CA LYS A 89 13.05 5.32 -13.42
C LYS A 89 13.92 4.10 -13.68
N GLY A 90 13.30 2.94 -13.87
CA GLY A 90 14.00 1.66 -14.08
C GLY A 90 14.21 0.85 -12.80
N ASP A 91 14.00 1.43 -11.61
CA ASP A 91 14.14 0.68 -10.37
C ASP A 91 13.07 -0.42 -10.27
N PRO A 92 13.46 -1.62 -9.78
CA PRO A 92 12.50 -2.67 -9.53
C PRO A 92 11.73 -2.35 -8.24
N ILE A 93 10.40 -2.30 -8.34
CA ILE A 93 9.52 -2.04 -7.23
C ILE A 93 8.59 -3.23 -7.05
N GLY A 94 8.56 -3.78 -5.84
CA GLY A 94 7.60 -4.80 -5.47
C GLY A 94 6.33 -4.17 -4.89
N LEU A 95 5.19 -4.73 -5.26
CA LEU A 95 3.90 -4.35 -4.72
C LEU A 95 3.17 -5.59 -4.23
N MET A 96 2.51 -5.47 -3.09
CA MET A 96 1.58 -6.49 -2.62
C MET A 96 0.45 -5.83 -1.82
N MET A 97 -0.65 -6.56 -1.64
CA MET A 97 -1.72 -6.15 -0.74
C MET A 97 -1.87 -7.17 0.38
N SER A 98 -2.31 -6.73 1.54
CA SER A 98 -2.66 -7.61 2.67
C SER A 98 -3.91 -7.13 3.38
N THR A 99 -4.46 -7.98 4.24
CA THR A 99 -5.31 -7.55 5.35
C THR A 99 -4.59 -6.49 6.20
N ILE A 100 -5.34 -5.80 7.07
CA ILE A 100 -4.81 -4.65 7.84
C ILE A 100 -3.54 -5.02 8.61
N ALA A 101 -2.48 -4.23 8.40
CA ALA A 101 -1.15 -4.45 8.97
C ALA A 101 -0.35 -3.17 9.30
N ARG A 102 -0.84 -1.97 8.95
CA ARG A 102 -0.15 -0.67 9.18
C ARG A 102 -0.26 -0.14 10.62
N THR A 103 -1.16 -0.70 11.41
CA THR A 103 -1.40 -0.38 12.83
C THR A 103 -1.27 -1.68 13.64
N ASP A 104 -1.66 -1.70 14.92
CA ASP A 104 -1.75 -2.93 15.73
C ASP A 104 -3.06 -3.72 15.47
N LEU A 105 -4.04 -3.10 14.81
CA LEU A 105 -5.26 -3.80 14.38
C LEU A 105 -4.94 -4.90 13.36
N ARG A 106 -5.59 -6.05 13.50
CA ARG A 106 -5.52 -7.16 12.54
C ARG A 106 -6.95 -7.60 12.20
N ALA A 107 -7.28 -7.58 10.92
CA ALA A 107 -8.57 -8.07 10.40
C ALA A 107 -8.41 -9.37 9.59
N GLY A 108 -7.29 -10.07 9.76
CA GLY A 108 -6.97 -11.33 9.07
C GLY A 108 -5.47 -11.47 8.84
N GLU A 109 -5.06 -12.63 8.31
CA GLU A 109 -3.66 -12.99 8.06
C GLU A 109 -3.45 -13.42 6.60
N GLU A 110 -3.89 -12.59 5.66
CA GLU A 110 -3.79 -12.87 4.24
C GLU A 110 -3.02 -11.78 3.51
N ARG A 111 -2.26 -12.18 2.48
CA ARG A 111 -1.61 -11.27 1.54
C ARG A 111 -1.58 -11.85 0.14
N THR A 112 -1.44 -10.98 -0.85
CA THR A 112 -1.14 -11.38 -2.22
C THR A 112 0.32 -11.81 -2.38
N ASN A 113 0.62 -12.41 -3.53
CA ASN A 113 2.01 -12.47 -3.99
C ASN A 113 2.54 -11.06 -4.26
N VAL A 114 3.87 -10.93 -4.25
CA VAL A 114 4.55 -9.70 -4.68
C VAL A 114 4.54 -9.66 -6.20
N VAL A 115 4.11 -8.53 -6.74
CA VAL A 115 4.23 -8.19 -8.17
C VAL A 115 5.39 -7.24 -8.31
N LEU A 116 6.34 -7.55 -9.20
CA LEU A 116 7.42 -6.64 -9.54
C LEU A 116 7.01 -5.79 -10.74
N ILE A 117 7.20 -4.49 -10.61
CA ILE A 117 7.11 -3.53 -11.71
C ILE A 117 8.43 -2.81 -11.87
N GLU A 118 8.68 -2.33 -13.08
CA GLU A 118 9.72 -1.34 -13.31
C GLU A 118 9.13 0.05 -13.06
N TRP A 119 9.78 0.87 -12.23
CA TRP A 119 9.31 2.21 -11.94
C TRP A 119 9.37 3.09 -13.21
N PRO A 120 8.24 3.67 -13.66
CA PRO A 120 8.18 4.29 -14.98
C PRO A 120 8.62 5.76 -15.04
N TYR A 121 8.74 6.45 -13.90
CA TYR A 121 8.95 7.91 -13.81
C TYR A 121 10.35 8.29 -13.36
#